data_AF-A0A1X4JNL6-F1
#
_entry.id   AF-A0A1X4JNL6-F1
#
_cell.length_a   1.000
_cell.length_b   1.000
_cell.length_c   1.000
_cell.angle_alpha   90.00
_cell.angle_beta   90.00
_cell.angle_gamma   90.00
#
_symmetry.space_group_name_H-M   'P 1'
#
loop_
_entity.id
_entity.type
_entity.pdbx_description
1 polymer ?
#
loop_
_entity_poly.entity_id
_entity_poly.type
_entity_poly.pdbx_seq_one_letter_code
_entity_poly.pdbx_strand_id
1 'polypeptide(L)'
;MGNATFGTQIRRVRQNAGLTMEEFAGKLGVTKSSVNMWENKGVVPREDVLRHIAELYGVSTDILLGVNVHSDKTGTLQVIQRGLEKLDQPRLEKAQTMLETMFDDIFEEEDDEDI
;
A
#
# COMPACT_ATOMS: atom_id res chain seq x y z
N MET A 1 12.03 -3.82 -15.44
CA MET A 1 10.86 -3.17 -14.83
C MET A 1 11.23 -2.78 -13.41
N GLY A 2 10.83 -1.58 -12.96
CA GLY A 2 11.00 -1.17 -11.56
C GLY A 2 9.83 -1.65 -10.69
N ASN A 3 10.03 -1.72 -9.38
CA ASN A 3 8.97 -2.03 -8.44
C ASN A 3 8.14 -0.77 -8.17
N ALA A 4 7.00 -0.63 -8.86
CA ALA A 4 6.10 0.51 -8.74
C ALA A 4 5.55 0.65 -7.30
N THR A 5 5.24 -0.47 -6.64
CA THR A 5 4.77 -0.48 -5.25
C THR A 5 5.81 0.10 -4.30
N PHE A 6 7.08 -0.27 -4.47
CA PHE A 6 8.18 0.30 -3.69
C PHE A 6 8.28 1.82 -3.85
N GLY A 7 8.19 2.32 -5.09
CA GLY A 7 8.24 3.75 -5.36
C GLY A 7 7.13 4.52 -4.63
N THR A 8 5.91 4.00 -4.66
CA THR A 8 4.75 4.58 -3.95
C THR A 8 4.93 4.55 -2.44
N GLN A 9 5.45 3.45 -1.88
CA GLN A 9 5.66 3.30 -0.44
C GLN A 9 6.73 4.27 0.08
N ILE A 10 7.85 4.41 -0.64
CA ILE A 10 8.91 5.37 -0.28
C ILE A 10 8.39 6.81 -0.32
N ARG A 11 7.63 7.16 -1.37
CA ARG A 11 6.99 8.47 -1.45
C ARG A 11 6.09 8.73 -0.24
N ARG A 12 5.29 7.75 0.15
CA ARG A 12 4.40 7.83 1.32
C ARG A 12 5.19 8.04 2.62
N VAL A 13 6.24 7.24 2.85
CA VAL A 13 7.12 7.39 4.02
C VAL A 13 7.71 8.80 4.08
N ARG A 14 8.23 9.30 2.96
CA ARG A 14 8.81 10.64 2.87
C ARG A 14 7.76 11.74 3.16
N GLN A 15 6.58 11.64 2.56
CA GLN A 15 5.51 12.63 2.72
C GLN A 15 4.95 12.65 4.14
N ASN A 16 4.80 11.49 4.78
CA ASN A 16 4.39 11.38 6.18
C ASN A 16 5.39 12.03 7.14
N ALA A 17 6.67 12.03 6.78
CA ALA A 17 7.72 12.74 7.51
C ALA A 17 7.77 14.25 7.19
N GLY A 18 6.95 14.75 6.26
CA GLY A 18 6.94 16.16 5.84
C GLY A 18 8.19 16.60 5.07
N LEU A 19 8.92 15.66 4.46
CA LEU A 19 10.23 15.93 3.85
C LEU A 19 10.16 16.09 2.33
N THR A 20 10.99 16.98 1.79
CA THR A 20 11.34 17.00 0.37
C THR A 20 12.23 15.81 0.00
N MET A 21 12.34 15.46 -1.28
CA MET A 21 13.25 14.39 -1.74
C MET A 21 14.71 14.66 -1.35
N GLU A 22 15.09 15.93 -1.26
CA GLU A 22 16.44 16.37 -0.93
C GLU A 22 16.74 16.20 0.56
N GLU A 23 15.80 16.59 1.43
CA GLU A 23 15.92 16.38 2.87
C GLU A 23 15.87 14.89 3.23
N PHE A 24 15.01 14.12 2.57
CA PHE A 24 14.95 12.66 2.73
C PHE A 24 16.26 11.99 2.31
N ALA A 25 16.84 12.42 1.19
CA ALA A 25 18.14 11.95 0.75
C ALA A 25 19.24 12.28 1.77
N GLY A 26 19.23 13.50 2.33
CA GLY A 26 20.17 13.94 3.35
C GLY A 26 20.08 13.12 4.64
N LYS A 27 18.87 12.74 5.07
CA LYS A 27 18.65 11.87 6.23
C LYS A 27 19.22 10.46 6.04
N LEU A 28 19.27 9.97 4.81
CA LEU A 28 19.72 8.62 4.45
C LEU A 28 21.16 8.57 3.95
N GLY A 29 21.84 9.72 3.84
CA GLY A 29 23.20 9.79 3.28
C GLY A 29 23.30 9.44 1.79
N VAL A 30 22.21 9.63 1.03
CA VAL A 30 22.15 9.35 -0.41
C VAL A 30 21.94 10.62 -1.22
N THR A 31 21.91 10.49 -2.56
CA THR A 31 21.60 11.64 -3.43
C THR A 31 20.10 11.80 -3.67
N LYS A 32 19.65 13.02 -3.94
CA LYS A 32 18.29 13.31 -4.42
C LYS A 32 17.92 12.51 -5.68
N SER A 33 18.90 12.28 -6.56
CA SER A 33 18.73 11.47 -7.77
C SER A 33 18.37 10.02 -7.43
N SER A 34 19.00 9.45 -6.39
CA SER A 34 18.67 8.11 -5.89
C SER A 34 17.21 8.05 -5.43
N VAL A 35 16.77 9.00 -4.61
CA VAL A 35 15.36 9.08 -4.15
C VAL A 35 14.39 9.23 -5.33
N ASN A 36 14.73 10.03 -6.33
CA ASN A 36 13.93 10.15 -7.55
C ASN A 36 13.86 8.83 -8.34
N MET A 37 14.94 8.07 -8.43
CA MET A 37 14.92 6.73 -9.05
C MET A 37 14.05 5.75 -8.27
N TRP A 38 14.02 5.85 -6.94
CA TRP A 38 13.18 5.02 -6.09
C TRP A 38 11.70 5.33 -6.32
N GLU A 39 11.31 6.60 -6.18
CA GLU A 39 9.91 7.01 -6.23
C GLU A 39 9.29 6.99 -7.63
N ASN A 40 10.06 7.36 -8.66
CA ASN A 40 9.51 7.53 -10.02
C ASN A 40 9.87 6.39 -10.97
N LYS A 41 10.95 5.64 -10.70
CA LYS A 41 11.37 4.53 -11.56
C LYS A 41 11.26 3.17 -10.87
N GLY A 42 10.86 3.12 -9.60
CA GLY A 42 10.74 1.88 -8.83
C GLY A 42 12.07 1.15 -8.64
N VAL A 43 13.20 1.85 -8.70
CA VAL A 43 14.51 1.24 -8.46
C VAL A 43 14.64 0.96 -6.97
N VAL A 44 14.83 -0.29 -6.58
CA VAL A 44 15.05 -0.67 -5.18
C VAL A 44 16.52 -0.39 -4.81
N PRO A 45 16.81 0.28 -3.69
CA PRO A 45 18.18 0.51 -3.23
C PRO A 45 18.84 -0.78 -2.75
N ARG A 46 20.12 -0.68 -2.39
CA ARG A 46 20.83 -1.78 -1.73
C ARG A 46 20.22 -2.06 -0.35
N GLU A 47 20.44 -3.29 0.11
CA GLU A 47 19.85 -3.85 1.33
C GLU A 47 20.15 -3.04 2.60
N ASP A 48 21.36 -2.47 2.69
CA ASP A 48 21.80 -1.57 3.77
C ASP A 48 20.94 -0.31 3.84
N VAL A 49 20.74 0.37 2.71
CA VAL A 49 19.91 1.57 2.63
C VAL A 49 18.43 1.23 2.86
N LEU A 50 17.95 0.10 2.33
CA LEU A 50 16.59 -0.35 2.54
C LEU A 50 16.29 -0.60 4.03
N ARG A 51 17.19 -1.30 4.74
CA ARG A 51 17.10 -1.49 6.19
C ARG A 51 17.15 -0.16 6.94
N HIS A 52 18.04 0.74 6.52
CA HIS A 52 18.17 2.03 7.16
C HIS A 52 16.88 2.86 7.05
N ILE A 53 16.20 2.82 5.90
CA ILE A 53 14.87 3.44 5.74
C ILE A 53 13.85 2.81 6.68
N ALA A 54 13.81 1.48 6.75
CA ALA A 54 12.90 0.72 7.61
C ALA A 54 13.07 1.11 9.09
N GLU A 55 14.30 1.13 9.58
CA GLU A 55 14.64 1.50 10.96
C GLU A 55 14.34 2.97 11.27
N LEU A 56 14.71 3.89 10.37
CA LEU A 56 14.58 5.33 10.60
C LEU A 56 13.12 5.79 10.66
N TYR A 57 12.24 5.13 9.91
CA TYR A 57 10.82 5.51 9.79
C TYR A 57 9.86 4.49 10.42
N GLY A 58 10.37 3.47 11.12
CA GLY A 58 9.55 2.49 11.85
C GLY A 58 8.63 1.66 10.96
N VAL A 59 9.09 1.30 9.77
CA VAL A 59 8.34 0.48 8.80
C VAL A 59 9.10 -0.80 8.49
N SER A 60 8.43 -1.89 8.12
CA SER A 60 9.13 -3.12 7.71
C SER A 60 9.61 -3.04 6.26
N THR A 61 10.69 -3.76 5.96
CA THR A 61 11.17 -3.90 4.57
C THR A 61 10.14 -4.58 3.68
N ASP A 62 9.32 -5.49 4.22
CA ASP A 62 8.21 -6.12 3.49
C ASP A 62 7.17 -5.10 3.02
N ILE A 63 6.76 -4.18 3.91
CA ILE A 63 5.84 -3.09 3.57
C ILE A 63 6.46 -2.22 2.47
N LEU A 64 7.74 -1.86 2.60
CA LEU A 64 8.43 -1.06 1.59
C LEU A 64 8.46 -1.77 0.23
N LEU A 65 8.76 -3.06 0.20
CA LEU A 65 8.87 -3.83 -1.04
C LEU A 65 7.52 -4.21 -1.65
N GLY A 66 6.41 -3.94 -0.97
CA GLY A 66 5.10 -4.40 -1.38
C GLY A 66 4.91 -5.91 -1.20
N VAL A 67 5.76 -6.56 -0.40
CA VAL A 67 5.53 -7.93 0.04
C VAL A 67 4.35 -7.85 0.99
N ASN A 68 3.21 -8.37 0.52
CA ASN A 68 1.96 -8.38 1.24
C ASN A 68 2.08 -9.30 2.46
N VAL A 69 2.70 -8.81 3.53
CA VAL A 69 2.35 -9.29 4.87
C VAL A 69 0.96 -8.76 5.05
N HIS A 70 -0.05 -9.60 4.78
CA HIS A 70 -1.45 -9.24 4.93
C HIS A 70 -1.65 -8.62 6.31
N SER A 71 -1.63 -7.29 6.35
CA SER A 71 -1.79 -6.48 7.55
C SER A 71 -3.24 -6.64 7.97
N ASP A 72 -3.48 -7.48 8.98
CA ASP A 72 -4.66 -7.63 9.84
C ASP A 72 -6.08 -7.68 9.24
N LYS A 73 -6.26 -7.43 7.93
CA LYS A 73 -7.53 -7.59 7.24
C LYS A 73 -7.87 -9.06 7.07
N THR A 74 -6.89 -9.97 7.01
CA THR A 74 -7.15 -11.40 6.84
C THR A 74 -8.06 -11.95 7.94
N GLY A 75 -7.84 -11.58 9.20
CA GLY A 75 -8.71 -12.01 10.30
C GLY A 75 -10.12 -11.44 10.20
N THR A 76 -10.25 -10.13 10.01
CA THR A 76 -11.55 -9.46 9.90
C THR A 76 -12.34 -9.90 8.66
N LEU A 77 -11.68 -10.02 7.51
CA LEU A 77 -12.27 -10.53 6.27
C LEU A 77 -12.70 -11.99 6.41
N GLN A 78 -11.89 -12.85 7.05
CA GLN A 78 -12.29 -14.22 7.35
C GLN A 78 -13.50 -14.30 8.28
N VAL A 79 -13.61 -13.40 9.27
CA VAL A 79 -14.79 -13.33 10.15
C VAL A 79 -16.03 -12.90 9.37
N ILE A 80 -15.92 -11.86 8.54
CA ILE A 80 -17.01 -11.36 7.70
C ILE A 80 -17.43 -12.45 6.70
N GLN A 81 -16.49 -13.04 5.97
CA GLN A 81 -16.73 -14.10 5.00
C GLN A 81 -17.48 -15.29 5.63
N ARG A 82 -16.99 -15.82 6.76
CA ARG A 82 -17.67 -16.92 7.47
C ARG A 82 -19.08 -16.56 7.96
N GLY A 83 -19.32 -15.28 8.24
CA GLY A 83 -20.63 -14.78 8.61
C GLY A 83 -21.58 -14.72 7.41
N LEU A 84 -21.09 -14.22 6.28
CA LEU A 84 -21.85 -14.10 5.03
C LEU A 84 -22.17 -15.46 4.41
N GLU A 85 -21.27 -16.45 4.49
CA GLU A 85 -21.49 -17.83 4.01
C GLU A 85 -22.68 -18.54 4.68
N LYS A 86 -23.12 -18.06 5.85
CA LYS A 86 -24.26 -18.62 6.60
C LYS A 86 -25.59 -17.95 6.26
N LEU A 87 -25.58 -16.90 5.44
CA LEU A 87 -26.78 -16.19 5.03
C LEU A 87 -27.44 -16.91 3.85
N ASP A 88 -28.76 -16.84 3.83
CA ASP A 88 -29.55 -17.18 2.65
C ASP A 88 -29.51 -16.04 1.62
N GLN A 89 -29.88 -16.36 0.39
CA GLN A 89 -29.81 -15.45 -0.75
C GLN A 89 -30.42 -14.06 -0.47
N PRO A 90 -31.64 -13.94 0.11
CA PRO A 90 -32.24 -12.62 0.33
C PRO A 90 -31.49 -11.76 1.36
N ARG A 91 -30.83 -12.39 2.34
CA ARG A 91 -30.05 -11.67 3.35
C ARG A 91 -28.66 -11.31 2.85
N LEU A 92 -28.10 -12.12 1.95
CA LEU A 92 -26.84 -11.80 1.28
C LEU A 92 -27.00 -10.58 0.38
N GLU A 93 -28.06 -10.51 -0.42
CA GLU A 93 -28.40 -9.33 -1.23
C GLU A 93 -28.59 -8.07 -0.37
N LYS A 94 -29.29 -8.21 0.76
CA LYS A 94 -29.42 -7.10 1.71
C LYS A 94 -28.09 -6.64 2.31
N ALA A 95 -27.19 -7.58 2.60
CA ALA A 95 -25.85 -7.27 3.10
C ALA A 95 -25.01 -6.56 2.03
N GLN A 96 -25.13 -6.98 0.77
CA GLN A 96 -24.50 -6.33 -0.38
C GLN A 96 -24.98 -4.88 -0.50
N THR A 97 -26.28 -4.63 -0.59
CA THR A 97 -26.82 -3.26 -0.70
C THR A 97 -26.38 -2.37 0.47
N MET A 98 -26.32 -2.92 1.69
CA MET A 98 -25.85 -2.17 2.85
C MET A 98 -24.37 -1.84 2.77
N LEU A 99 -23.53 -2.74 2.26
CA LEU A 99 -22.10 -2.49 2.07
C LEU A 99 -21.86 -1.46 0.97
N GLU A 100 -22.59 -1.55 -0.14
CA GLU A 100 -22.56 -0.55 -1.22
C GLU A 100 -22.90 0.83 -0.64
N THR A 101 -24.07 0.97 -0.01
CA THR A 101 -24.53 2.27 0.57
C THR A 101 -23.57 2.88 1.60
N MET A 102 -22.81 2.06 2.33
CA MET A 102 -21.92 2.54 3.40
C MET A 102 -20.52 2.89 2.88
N PHE A 103 -20.15 2.33 1.74
CA PHE A 103 -18.83 2.43 1.14
C PHE A 103 -19.00 2.63 -0.38
N ASP A 104 -19.70 3.69 -0.77
CA ASP A 104 -19.99 3.95 -2.19
C ASP A 104 -18.69 4.10 -3.03
N ASP A 105 -17.59 4.52 -2.39
CA ASP A 105 -16.27 4.76 -2.98
C ASP A 105 -15.47 3.50 -3.36
N ILE A 106 -15.84 2.32 -2.82
CA ILE A 106 -15.12 1.07 -3.11
C ILE A 106 -15.80 0.23 -4.19
N PHE A 107 -17.03 0.58 -4.58
CA PHE A 107 -17.82 -0.12 -5.60
C PHE A 107 -18.00 0.71 -6.88
N GLU A 108 -17.34 1.87 -6.99
CA GLU A 108 -17.16 2.53 -8.27
C GLU A 108 -16.37 1.57 -9.17
N GLU A 109 -17.07 0.92 -10.11
CA GLU A 109 -16.47 0.11 -11.15
C GLU A 109 -15.34 0.94 -11.77
N GLU A 110 -14.09 0.45 -11.70
CA GLU A 110 -13.12 0.80 -12.73
C GLU A 110 -13.79 0.35 -14.03
N ASP A 111 -14.41 1.29 -14.74
CA ASP A 111 -14.76 1.16 -16.14
C ASP A 111 -13.46 0.76 -16.84
N ASP A 112 -13.21 -0.56 -16.95
CA ASP A 112 -12.24 -1.13 -17.87
C ASP A 112 -12.79 -0.87 -19.30
N GLU A 113 -12.78 0.39 -19.72
CA GLU A 113 -12.45 0.74 -21.10
C GLU A 113 -11.00 0.28 -21.30
N ASP A 114 -10.84 -0.92 -21.83
CA ASP A 114 -9.74 -1.27 -22.75
C ASP A 114 -10.03 -2.67 -23.36
N ILE A 115 -10.93 -2.70 -24.37
CA ILE A 115 -10.94 -3.74 -25.42
C ILE A 115 -10.04 -3.29 -26.57
#